data_AF-A0A6L6BXX5-F1
#
_entry.id   AF-A0A6L6BXX5-F1
#
_cell.length_a   1.000
_cell.length_b   1.000
_cell.length_c   1.000
_cell.angle_alpha   90.00
_cell.angle_beta   90.00
_cell.angle_gamma   90.00
#
_symmetry.space_group_name_H-M   'P 1'
#
loop_
_entity.id
_entity.type
_entity.pdbx_description
1 polymer ?
#
loop_
_entity_poly.entity_id
_entity_poly.type
_entity_poly.pdbx_seq_one_letter_code
_entity_poly.pdbx_strand_id
1 'polypeptide(L)' 'MSRGLAQPDPHGLGLMTTAQGSLLGQDGLPVDHIFVMGPPRRGTLFETTAIPELRSQALHIADQILLS' A
#
# COMPACT_ATOMS: atom_id res chain seq x y z
N MET A 1 9.77 17.33 12.77
CA MET A 1 8.42 16.76 12.93
C MET A 1 8.13 16.00 11.65
N SER A 2 8.21 14.68 11.64
CA SER A 2 7.89 13.88 10.46
C SER A 2 6.41 14.09 10.13
N ARG A 3 6.10 14.60 8.94
CA ARG A 3 4.73 14.53 8.41
C ARG A 3 4.40 13.03 8.37
N GLY A 4 3.48 12.58 9.22
CA GLY A 4 3.06 11.18 9.26
C GLY A 4 2.34 10.86 7.96
N LEU A 5 3.11 10.48 6.93
CA LEU A 5 2.62 10.12 5.60
C LEU A 5 1.96 8.75 5.60
N ALA A 6 2.33 7.88 6.53
CA ALA A 6 1.85 6.50 6.62
C ALA A 6 1.17 6.26 7.97
N GLN A 7 0.00 5.62 7.93
CA GLN A 7 -0.71 5.16 9.11
C GLN A 7 -0.54 3.64 9.26
N PRO A 8 -0.18 3.10 10.45
CA PRO A 8 -0.22 1.67 10.68
C PRO A 8 -1.66 1.15 10.64
N ASP A 9 -1.87 -0.10 10.23
CA ASP A 9 -3.18 -0.71 10.37
C ASP A 9 -3.58 -0.91 11.85
N PRO A 10 -4.87 -1.08 12.18
CA PRO A 10 -5.34 -1.21 13.57
C PRO A 10 -4.70 -2.35 14.37
N HIS A 11 -4.16 -3.38 13.70
CA HIS A 11 -3.51 -4.53 14.31
C HIS A 11 -1.98 -4.42 14.31
N GLY A 12 -1.40 -3.37 13.73
CA GLY A 12 0.05 -3.13 13.72
C GLY A 12 0.84 -4.15 12.90
N LEU A 13 0.21 -4.79 11.92
CA LEU A 13 0.81 -5.81 11.05
C LEU A 13 1.40 -5.22 9.77
N GLY A 14 1.07 -3.98 9.43
CA GLY A 14 1.48 -3.26 8.23
C GLY A 14 0.95 -1.83 8.21
N LEU A 15 0.80 -1.29 7.00
CA LEU A 15 0.31 0.05 6.70
C LEU A 15 -1.13 -0.01 6.19
N MET A 16 -1.89 1.06 6.47
CA MET A 16 -3.19 1.29 5.86
C MET A 16 -3.00 1.61 4.37
N THR A 17 -3.64 0.81 3.52
CA THR A 17 -3.63 0.99 2.06
C THR A 17 -5.01 0.78 1.47
N THR A 18 -5.26 1.32 0.28
CA THR A 18 -6.41 0.92 -0.53
C THR A 18 -6.24 -0.52 -1.03
N ALA A 19 -7.30 -1.12 -1.59
CA ALA A 19 -7.20 -2.43 -2.23
C ALA A 19 -6.18 -2.44 -3.39
N GLN A 20 -5.98 -1.29 -4.03
CA GLN A 20 -5.04 -1.06 -5.13
C GLN A 20 -3.60 -0.79 -4.65
N GLY A 21 -3.39 -0.62 -3.34
CA GLY A 21 -2.06 -0.44 -2.74
C GLY A 21 -1.64 1.01 -2.56
N SER A 22 -2.51 1.99 -2.83
CA SER A 22 -2.24 3.40 -2.50
C SER A 22 -2.13 3.56 -0.98
N LEU A 23 -1.11 4.25 -0.50
CA LEU A 23 -0.94 4.52 0.93
C LEU A 23 -2.07 5.43 1.42
N LEU A 24 -2.68 5.11 2.56
CA LEU A 24 -3.64 5.99 3.22
C LEU A 24 -2.92 6.88 4.24
N GLY A 25 -3.12 8.19 4.09
CA GLY A 25 -2.68 9.20 5.04
C GLY A 25 -3.51 9.19 6.32
N GLN A 26 -3.13 10.03 7.28
CA GLN A 26 -3.83 10.14 8.57
C GLN A 26 -5.26 10.67 8.45
N ASP A 27 -5.60 11.32 7.34
CA ASP A 27 -6.94 11.79 6.98
C ASP A 27 -7.80 10.70 6.32
N GLY A 28 -7.25 9.50 6.13
CA GLY A 28 -7.91 8.39 5.43
C GLY A 28 -7.96 8.57 3.93
N LEU A 29 -7.27 9.58 3.36
CA LEU A 29 -7.19 9.80 1.92
C LEU A 29 -5.94 9.14 1.33
N PRO A 30 -5.98 8.70 0.06
CA PRO A 30 -4.79 8.25 -0.65
C PRO A 30 -3.73 9.35 -0.70
N VAL A 31 -2.48 9.00 -0.41
CA VAL A 31 -1.34 9.89 -0.61
C VAL A 31 -0.90 9.80 -2.06
N ASP A 32 -0.89 10.95 -2.74
CA ASP A 32 -0.53 11.02 -4.16
C ASP A 32 0.83 10.38 -4.45
N HIS A 33 0.85 9.54 -5.48
CA HIS A 33 2.03 8.86 -6.00
C HIS A 33 2.78 7.97 -4.99
N ILE A 34 2.17 7.61 -3.85
CA ILE A 34 2.75 6.65 -2.90
C ILE A 34 1.95 5.35 -2.91
N PHE A 35 2.64 4.28 -3.30
CA PHE A 35 2.11 2.93 -3.35
C PHE A 35 2.92 2.00 -2.44
N VAL A 36 2.26 0.98 -1.91
CA VAL A 36 2.83 -0.05 -1.06
C VAL A 36 2.53 -1.40 -1.70
N MET A 37 3.47 -2.34 -1.63
CA MET A 37 3.28 -3.72 -2.08
C MET A 37 3.98 -4.72 -1.16
N GLY A 38 3.47 -5.94 -1.12
CA GLY A 38 4.06 -7.04 -0.34
C GLY A 38 3.93 -6.90 1.17
N PRO A 39 4.89 -7.40 1.99
CA PRO A 39 4.75 -7.56 3.43
C PRO A 39 4.22 -6.33 4.21
N PRO A 40 4.56 -5.08 3.86
CA PRO A 40 3.98 -3.91 4.51
C PRO A 40 2.47 -3.75 4.34
N ARG A 41 1.82 -4.46 3.40
CA ARG A 41 0.35 -4.47 3.23
C ARG A 41 -0.36 -5.52 4.08
N ARG A 42 0.33 -6.28 4.93
CA ARG A 42 -0.25 -7.37 5.73
C ARG A 42 -1.47 -6.96 6.56
N GLY A 43 -1.57 -5.70 6.96
CA GLY A 43 -2.75 -5.13 7.64
C GLY A 43 -4.02 -5.07 6.78
N THR A 44 -3.87 -5.01 5.46
CA THR A 44 -4.98 -4.90 4.48
C THR A 44 -5.10 -6.09 3.52
N LEU A 45 -4.00 -6.81 3.31
CA LEU A 45 -3.90 -7.98 2.45
C LEU A 45 -3.11 -9.06 3.19
N PHE A 46 -3.82 -10.07 3.70
CA PHE A 46 -3.22 -11.19 4.43
C PHE A 46 -2.24 -11.99 3.51
N GLU A 47 -1.28 -12.70 4.10
CA GLU A 47 -0.23 -13.50 3.41
C GLU A 47 0.27 -12.93 2.06
N THR A 48 0.87 -11.74 2.09
CA THR A 48 1.31 -11.01 0.89
C THR A 48 2.84 -11.06 0.67
N THR A 49 3.34 -12.24 0.35
CA THR A 49 4.79 -12.49 0.20
C THR A 49 5.15 -13.34 -1.00
N ALA A 50 4.18 -13.90 -1.71
CA ALA A 50 4.45 -14.84 -2.78
C ALA A 50 4.99 -14.11 -4.02
N ILE A 51 6.11 -14.57 -4.59
CA ILE A 51 6.72 -13.91 -5.76
C ILE A 51 5.73 -13.69 -6.92
N PRO A 52 4.87 -14.66 -7.32
CA PRO A 52 3.91 -14.43 -8.39
C PRO A 52 2.93 -13.29 -8.06
N GLU A 53 2.42 -13.25 -6.84
CA GLU A 53 1.51 -12.22 -6.35
C GLU A 53 2.21 -10.84 -6.31
N LEU A 54 3.44 -10.77 -5.80
CA LEU A 54 4.23 -9.54 -5.78
C LEU A 54 4.45 -8.99 -7.20
N ARG A 55 4.69 -9.85 -8.19
CA ARG A 55 4.79 -9.42 -9.60
C ARG A 55 3.47 -8.83 -10.11
N SER A 56 2.33 -9.43 -9.77
CA SER A 56 1.02 -8.88 -10.12
C SER A 56 0.76 -7.53 -9.45
N GLN A 57 1.13 -7.36 -8.18
CA GLN A 57 1.02 -6.07 -7.49
C GLN A 57 1.92 -5.01 -8.15
N ALA A 58 3.15 -5.35 -8.52
CA ALA A 58 4.08 -4.44 -9.18
C ALA A 58 3.54 -3.98 -10.55
N LEU A 59 2.97 -4.90 -11.33
CA LEU A 59 2.35 -4.57 -12.60
C LEU A 59 1.17 -3.61 -12.42
N HIS A 60 0.30 -3.89 -11.44
CA HIS A 60 -0.83 -3.00 -11.14
C HIS A 60 -0.38 -1.58 -10.77
N ILE A 61 0.65 -1.45 -9.92
CA ILE A 61 1.22 -0.15 -9.55
C ILE A 61 1.81 0.55 -10.78
N ALA A 62 2.53 -0.17 -11.64
CA ALA A 62 3.08 0.40 -12.87
C ALA A 62 1.96 0.94 -13.79
N ASP A 63 0.86 0.21 -13.94
CA ASP A 63 -0.31 0.67 -14.72
C ASP A 63 -0.92 1.94 -14.10
N GLN A 64 -1.03 2.02 -12.77
CA GLN A 64 -1.53 3.22 -12.09
C GLN A 64 -0.62 4.44 -12.32
N ILE A 65 0.70 4.25 -12.31
CA ILE A 65 1.67 5.33 -12.56
C ILE A 65 1.61 5.82 -14.02
N LEU A 66 1.39 4.92 -14.98
CA LEU A 66 1.31 5.29 -16.39
C LEU A 66 0.01 6.02 -16.75
N LEU A 67 -1.05 5.84 -15.96
CA LEU A 67 -2.38 6.40 -16.21
C LEU A 67 -2.69 7.65 -15.37
N SER A 68 -1.79 8.04 -14.45
CA SER A 68 -1.95 9.19 -13.56
C SER A 68 -1.64 10.52 -14.23
#